data_AF-A0AAJ1U0D9-F1
#
_entry.id   AF-A0AAJ1U0D9-F1
#
_cell.length_a   1.000
_cell.length_b   1.000
_cell.length_c   1.000
_cell.angle_alpha   90.00
_cell.angle_beta   90.00
_cell.angle_gamma   90.00
#
_symmetry.space_group_name_H-M   'P 1'
#
loop_
_entity.id
_entity.type
_entity.pdbx_description
1 polymer ?
#
loop_
_entity_poly.entity_id
_entity_poly.type
_entity_poly.pdbx_seq_one_letter_code
_entity_poly.pdbx_strand_id
1 'polypeptide(L)' 'MSSNEPHTRSLGPGRTVDTGDQLSSVVLLGLAIAGGLAAVLLNAIL' A
#
# COMPACT_ATOMS: atom_id res chain seq x y z
N MET A 1 15.92 -6.70 27.44
CA MET A 1 15.84 -5.73 26.32
C MET A 1 15.24 -6.46 25.14
N SER A 2 14.02 -6.09 24.73
CA SER A 2 13.32 -6.73 23.60
C SER A 2 13.76 -6.04 22.30
N SER A 3 14.49 -6.75 21.46
CA SER A 3 14.97 -6.27 20.16
C SER A 3 13.84 -6.32 19.15
N ASN A 4 13.24 -5.16 18.88
CA ASN A 4 12.22 -4.99 17.85
C ASN A 4 12.89 -4.90 16.47
N GLU A 5 13.39 -6.03 15.97
CA GLU A 5 14.07 -6.09 14.67
C GLU A 5 13.04 -6.13 13.52
N PRO A 6 13.10 -5.20 12.56
CA PRO A 6 12.22 -5.24 11.41
C PRO A 6 12.52 -6.50 10.59
N HIS A 7 11.51 -7.36 10.45
CA HIS A 7 11.60 -8.61 9.72
C HIS A 7 11.74 -8.34 8.22
N THR A 8 12.97 -8.12 7.76
CA THR A 8 13.31 -7.96 6.34
C THR A 8 13.48 -9.36 5.73
N ARG A 9 12.44 -9.87 5.07
CA ARG A 9 12.50 -11.15 4.38
C ARG A 9 13.18 -10.97 3.02
N SER A 10 14.47 -11.28 2.95
CA SER A 10 15.26 -11.25 1.71
C SER A 10 14.79 -12.35 0.74
N LEU A 11 14.33 -11.95 -0.46
CA LEU A 11 13.81 -12.83 -1.52
C LEU A 11 14.80 -13.04 -2.68
N GLY A 12 16.06 -12.64 -2.53
CA GLY A 12 17.11 -12.80 -3.55
C GLY A 12 17.96 -11.55 -3.77
N PRO A 13 19.04 -11.65 -4.57
CA PRO A 13 19.99 -10.56 -4.76
C PRO A 13 19.30 -9.35 -5.42
N GLY A 14 19.31 -8.21 -4.73
CA GLY A 14 18.89 -6.92 -5.28
C GLY A 14 17.43 -6.52 -5.11
N ARG A 15 16.58 -7.31 -4.44
CA ARG A 15 15.24 -6.84 -4.02
C ARG A 15 14.91 -7.26 -2.60
N THR A 16 15.34 -6.44 -1.65
CA THR A 16 14.60 -6.25 -0.41
C THR A 16 13.31 -5.55 -0.79
N VAL A 17 12.22 -6.30 -0.99
CA VAL A 17 10.89 -5.69 -0.99
C VAL A 17 10.65 -5.27 0.45
N ASP A 18 10.94 -4.01 0.75
CA ASP A 18 10.59 -3.44 2.03
C ASP A 18 9.08 -3.60 2.21
N THR A 19 8.67 -4.30 3.27
CA THR A 19 7.26 -4.56 3.58
C THR A 19 6.46 -3.24 3.64
N GLY A 20 7.12 -2.12 3.97
CA GLY A 20 6.56 -0.77 3.90
C GLY A 20 6.17 -0.34 2.49
N ASP A 21 6.96 -0.66 1.47
CA ASP A 21 6.67 -0.31 0.07
C ASP A 21 5.50 -1.13 -0.49
N GLN A 22 5.33 -2.38 -0.05
CA GLN A 22 4.16 -3.19 -0.41
C GLN A 22 2.88 -2.65 0.22
N LEU A 23 2.90 -2.29 1.51
CA LEU A 23 1.75 -1.68 2.18
C LEU A 23 1.41 -0.32 1.57
N SER A 24 2.41 0.49 1.24
CA SER A 24 2.24 1.76 0.53
C SER A 24 1.58 1.56 -0.84
N SER A 25 2.02 0.55 -1.60
CA SER A 25 1.44 0.22 -2.91
C SER A 25 -0.05 -0.17 -2.81
N VAL A 26 -0.41 -1.00 -1.83
CA VAL A 26 -1.81 -1.40 -1.60
C VAL A 26 -2.67 -0.22 -1.16
N VAL A 27 -2.14 0.65 -0.28
CA VAL A 27 -2.85 1.86 0.17
C VAL A 27 -3.10 2.82 -0.99
N LEU A 28 -2.09 3.06 -1.84
CA LEU A 28 -2.24 3.92 -3.02
C LEU A 28 -3.25 3.37 -4.02
N LEU A 29 -3.23 2.05 -4.26
CA LEU A 29 -4.23 1.39 -5.10
C LEU A 29 -5.65 1.52 -4.52
N GLY A 30 -5.79 1.29 -3.22
CA GLY A 30 -7.08 1.45 -2.53
C GLY A 30 -7.61 2.88 -2.61
N LEU A 31 -6.73 3.89 -2.44
CA LEU A 31 -7.09 5.30 -2.55
C LEU A 31 -7.56 5.66 -3.96
N ALA A 32 -6.90 5.13 -5.00
CA ALA A 32 -7.30 5.36 -6.39
C ALA A 32 -8.69 4.79 -6.69
N ILE A 33 -8.98 3.58 -6.23
CA ILE A 33 -10.30 2.94 -6.40
C ILE A 33 -11.37 3.72 -5.64
N ALA A 34 -11.11 4.06 -4.37
CA ALA A 34 -12.05 4.82 -3.55
C ALA A 34 -12.34 6.21 -4.13
N GLY A 35 -11.31 6.91 -4.61
CA GLY A 35 -11.47 8.20 -5.28
C GLY A 35 -12.29 8.11 -6.56
N GLY A 36 -12.06 7.08 -7.38
CA GLY A 36 -12.86 6.84 -8.59
C GLY A 36 -14.34 6.58 -8.27
N LEU A 37 -14.62 5.73 -7.27
CA LEU A 37 -15.99 5.47 -6.81
C LEU A 37 -16.66 6.71 -6.24
N ALA A 38 -15.93 7.52 -5.47
CA ALA A 38 -16.44 8.78 -4.92
C ALA A 38 -16.80 9.78 -6.03
N ALA A 39 -15.98 9.89 -7.09
CA ALA A 39 -16.26 10.74 -8.23
C ALA A 39 -17.51 10.29 -9.00
N VAL A 40 -17.68 8.98 -9.21
CA VAL A 40 -18.88 8.42 -9.85
C VAL A 40 -20.12 8.68 -9.01
N LEU A 41 -20.04 8.46 -7.69
CA LEU A 41 -21.14 8.77 -6.78
C LEU A 41 -21.50 10.26 -6.87
N LEU A 42 -20.52 11.16 -6.72
CA LEU A 42 -20.73 12.60 -6.78
C LEU A 42 -21.42 13.00 -8.09
N ASN A 43 -20.98 12.45 -9.23
CA ASN A 43 -21.63 12.69 -10.52
C ASN A 43 -23.06 12.14 -10.63
N ALA A 44 -23.43 11.14 -9.85
CA ALA A 44 -24.78 10.56 -9.87
C ALA A 44 -25.79 11.34 -9.02
N ILE A 45 -25.33 12.10 -8.03
CA ILE A 45 -26.17 12.93 -7.14
C ILE A 45 -26.17 14.41 -7.48
N LEU A 46 -25.25 14.88 -8.33
CA LEU A 46 -25.21 16.25 -8.85
C LEU A 46 -26.05 16.37 -10.13
#